data_AF-A0A6A2Y3M2-F1
#
_entry.id   AF-A0A6A2Y3M2-F1
#
_cell.length_a   1.000
_cell.length_b   1.000
_cell.length_c   1.000
_cell.angle_alpha   90.00
_cell.angle_beta   90.00
_cell.angle_gamma   90.00
#
_symmetry.space_group_name_H-M   'P 1'
#
loop_
_entity.id
_entity.type
_entity.pdbx_description
1 polymer ?
#
loop_
_entity_poly.entity_id
_entity_poly.type
_entity_poly.pdbx_seq_one_letter_code
_entity_poly.pdbx_strand_id
1 'polypeptide(L)'
;MKSWNNIEDAYLLQGAIVGYTPRGMELAQEALVNMTKRNFLLNAKFGSDLFLAAAGEKTGGYTNANYIWDLMQARNVVPSLAAVEAYYNSLKERETPEDDPRLQIITRTLNNLRSRFAIGLGGR
;
A
#
# COMPACT_ATOMS: atom_id res chain seq x y z
N MET A 1 0.98 -26.27 -14.21
CA MET A 1 0.88 -25.36 -13.05
C MET A 1 2.18 -24.56 -13.00
N LYS A 2 2.17 -23.25 -13.26
CA LYS A 2 3.41 -22.45 -13.20
C LYS A 2 3.88 -22.40 -11.75
N SER A 3 5.07 -22.94 -11.49
CA SER A 3 5.77 -22.83 -10.21
C SER A 3 6.39 -21.45 -10.15
N TRP A 4 5.77 -20.55 -9.40
CA TRP A 4 6.23 -19.18 -9.22
C TRP A 4 7.12 -19.05 -7.97
N ASN A 5 8.29 -18.43 -8.11
CA ASN A 5 9.24 -18.16 -7.02
C ASN A 5 8.97 -16.77 -6.40
N ASN A 6 9.12 -16.64 -5.07
CA ASN A 6 8.79 -15.42 -4.30
C ASN A 6 9.47 -14.12 -4.80
N ILE A 7 10.63 -14.21 -5.46
CA ILE A 7 11.35 -13.06 -6.01
C ILE A 7 10.74 -12.61 -7.35
N GLU A 8 10.43 -13.55 -8.24
CA GLU A 8 9.80 -13.26 -9.54
C GLU A 8 8.39 -12.67 -9.34
N ASP A 9 7.65 -13.19 -8.36
CA ASP A 9 6.34 -12.69 -7.98
C ASP A 9 6.40 -11.22 -7.54
N ALA A 10 7.42 -10.84 -6.77
CA ALA A 10 7.61 -9.47 -6.30
C ALA A 10 7.94 -8.47 -7.42
N TYR A 11 8.67 -8.91 -8.46
CA TYR A 11 8.97 -8.08 -9.63
C TYR A 11 7.75 -7.92 -10.54
N LEU A 12 7.03 -9.01 -10.79
CA LEU A 12 5.80 -8.96 -11.59
C LEU A 12 4.74 -8.10 -10.92
N LEU A 13 4.61 -8.21 -9.60
CA LEU A 13 3.71 -7.41 -8.80
C LEU A 13 4.00 -5.90 -8.95
N GLN A 14 5.26 -5.49 -8.76
CA GLN A 14 5.66 -4.08 -8.88
C GLN A 14 5.41 -3.56 -10.30
N GLY A 15 5.82 -4.31 -11.33
CA GLY A 15 5.62 -3.89 -12.73
C GLY A 15 4.14 -3.78 -13.11
N ALA A 16 3.32 -4.69 -12.59
CA ALA A 16 1.89 -4.72 -12.87
C ALA A 16 1.13 -3.56 -12.19
N ILE A 17 1.56 -3.15 -10.99
CA ILE A 17 0.97 -2.01 -10.27
C ILE A 17 1.36 -0.66 -10.90
N VAL A 18 2.62 -0.50 -11.34
CA VAL A 18 3.11 0.79 -11.89
C VAL A 18 2.43 1.15 -13.21
N GLY A 19 2.05 0.17 -14.03
CA GLY A 19 1.41 0.41 -15.32
C GLY A 19 -0.06 0.83 -15.23
N TYR A 20 -0.72 0.70 -14.07
CA TYR A 20 -2.14 0.99 -13.82
C TYR A 20 -3.13 0.45 -14.87
N THR A 21 -2.75 -0.58 -15.63
CA THR A 21 -3.66 -1.20 -16.59
C THR A 21 -4.63 -2.10 -15.84
N PRO A 22 -5.90 -2.22 -16.27
CA PRO A 22 -6.86 -3.12 -15.61
C PRO A 22 -6.31 -4.54 -15.47
N ARG A 23 -5.71 -5.08 -16.55
CA ARG A 23 -5.09 -6.41 -16.54
C ARG A 23 -3.89 -6.51 -15.61
N GLY A 24 -3.06 -5.47 -15.55
CA GLY A 24 -1.93 -5.40 -14.60
C GLY A 24 -2.44 -5.42 -13.16
N MET A 25 -3.46 -4.64 -12.84
CA MET A 25 -4.01 -4.59 -11.49
C MET A 25 -4.65 -5.91 -11.04
N GLU A 26 -5.32 -6.64 -11.94
CA GLU A 26 -5.81 -7.99 -11.67
C GLU A 26 -4.67 -8.96 -11.35
N LEU A 27 -3.62 -8.97 -12.18
CA LEU A 27 -2.45 -9.83 -11.99
C LEU A 27 -1.71 -9.49 -10.70
N ALA A 28 -1.61 -8.19 -10.37
CA ALA A 28 -1.06 -7.73 -9.11
C ALA A 28 -1.86 -8.25 -7.90
N GLN A 29 -3.18 -8.18 -7.97
CA GLN A 29 -4.05 -8.69 -6.90
C GLN A 29 -3.90 -10.21 -6.74
N GLU A 30 -3.88 -10.97 -7.85
CA GLU A 30 -3.68 -12.42 -7.83
C GLU A 30 -2.33 -12.79 -7.22
N ALA A 31 -1.26 -12.12 -7.64
CA ALA A 31 0.08 -12.32 -7.11
C ALA A 31 0.13 -12.01 -5.59
N LEU A 32 -0.44 -10.88 -5.16
CA LEU A 32 -0.52 -10.50 -3.74
C LEU A 32 -1.21 -11.56 -2.87
N VAL A 33 -2.36 -12.06 -3.32
CA VAL A 33 -3.11 -13.10 -2.63
C VAL A 33 -2.29 -14.39 -2.56
N ASN A 34 -1.67 -14.79 -3.67
CA ASN A 34 -0.87 -16.02 -3.73
C ASN A 34 0.39 -15.96 -2.86
N MET A 35 1.09 -14.82 -2.87
CA MET A 35 2.25 -14.58 -1.98
C MET A 35 1.82 -14.60 -0.51
N THR A 36 0.67 -14.00 -0.18
CA THR A 36 0.13 -13.99 1.19
C THR A 36 -0.19 -15.40 1.67
N LYS A 37 -0.83 -16.23 0.84
CA LYS A 37 -1.13 -17.65 1.14
C LYS A 37 0.11 -18.48 1.45
N ARG A 38 1.27 -18.10 0.89
CA ARG A 38 2.56 -18.76 1.10
C ARG A 38 3.36 -18.17 2.26
N ASN A 39 2.72 -17.37 3.12
CA ASN A 39 3.37 -16.67 4.23
C ASN A 39 4.56 -15.79 3.79
N PHE A 40 4.51 -15.21 2.58
CA PHE A 40 5.53 -14.25 2.16
C PHE A 40 5.65 -13.12 3.17
N LEU A 41 6.87 -12.83 3.60
CA LEU A 41 7.15 -11.77 4.58
C LEU A 41 7.08 -10.40 3.89
N LEU A 42 6.03 -9.65 4.19
CA LEU A 42 5.92 -8.26 3.78
C LEU A 42 6.65 -7.41 4.83
N ASN A 43 7.90 -7.05 4.54
CA ASN A 43 8.66 -6.14 5.40
C ASN A 43 8.23 -4.68 5.16
N ALA A 44 8.56 -3.79 6.11
CA ALA A 44 8.14 -2.39 6.08
C ALA A 44 8.55 -1.66 4.79
N LYS A 45 9.76 -1.89 4.28
CA LYS A 45 10.25 -1.24 3.06
C LYS A 45 9.46 -1.70 1.84
N PHE A 46 9.46 -3.01 1.57
CA PHE A 46 8.78 -3.58 0.41
C PHE A 46 7.28 -3.29 0.42
N GLY A 47 6.64 -3.43 1.59
CA GLY A 47 5.23 -3.09 1.76
C GLY A 47 4.95 -1.62 1.47
N SER A 48 5.81 -0.71 1.95
CA SER A 48 5.64 0.73 1.70
C SER A 48 5.85 1.09 0.23
N ASP A 49 6.86 0.53 -0.44
CA ASP A 49 7.13 0.80 -1.86
C ASP A 49 5.94 0.33 -2.72
N LEU A 50 5.41 -0.86 -2.39
CA LEU A 50 4.25 -1.42 -3.05
C LEU A 50 2.98 -0.61 -2.78
N PHE A 51 2.77 -0.21 -1.53
CA PHE A 51 1.62 0.60 -1.13
C PHE A 51 1.63 1.97 -1.80
N LEU A 52 2.80 2.62 -1.84
CA LEU A 52 2.99 3.89 -2.53
C LEU A 52 2.68 3.78 -4.02
N ALA A 53 3.16 2.73 -4.69
CA ALA A 53 2.84 2.48 -6.09
C ALA A 53 1.34 2.26 -6.29
N ALA A 54 0.69 1.44 -5.45
CA ALA A 54 -0.73 1.15 -5.58
C ALA A 54 -1.62 2.36 -5.31
N ALA A 55 -1.24 3.22 -4.35
CA ALA A 55 -1.95 4.46 -4.03
C ALA A 55 -1.92 5.48 -5.18
N GLY A 56 -0.93 5.38 -6.09
CA GLY A 56 -0.83 6.22 -7.26
C GLY A 56 -1.88 5.92 -8.36
N GLU A 57 -2.63 4.83 -8.25
CA GLU A 57 -3.68 4.50 -9.22
C GLU A 57 -4.78 5.57 -9.25
N LYS A 58 -5.03 6.17 -10.41
CA LYS A 58 -6.10 7.18 -10.54
C LYS A 58 -7.41 6.63 -11.11
N THR A 59 -7.37 5.47 -11.75
CA THR A 59 -8.46 5.01 -12.64
C THR A 59 -9.30 3.84 -12.12
N GLY A 60 -8.88 3.15 -11.05
CA GLY A 60 -9.60 1.99 -10.50
C GLY A 60 -9.95 2.12 -9.02
N GLY A 61 -10.50 1.06 -8.43
CA GLY A 61 -11.15 1.09 -7.11
C GLY A 61 -10.22 1.07 -5.88
N TYR A 62 -8.91 1.30 -6.04
CA TYR A 62 -7.91 1.10 -4.97
C TYR A 62 -7.86 -0.31 -4.38
N THR A 63 -8.37 -1.33 -5.08
CA THR A 63 -8.39 -2.72 -4.57
C THR A 63 -7.02 -3.17 -4.06
N ASN A 64 -5.97 -2.95 -4.85
CA ASN A 64 -4.60 -3.29 -4.47
C ASN A 64 -4.11 -2.44 -3.27
N ALA A 65 -4.33 -1.12 -3.29
CA ALA A 65 -3.88 -0.24 -2.20
C ALA A 65 -4.59 -0.55 -0.87
N ASN A 66 -5.90 -0.80 -0.93
CA ASN A 66 -6.72 -1.22 0.21
C ASN A 66 -6.20 -2.54 0.78
N TYR A 67 -5.96 -3.52 -0.09
CA TYR A 67 -5.48 -4.84 0.30
C TYR A 67 -4.09 -4.78 0.94
N ILE A 68 -3.17 -4.01 0.37
CA ILE A 68 -1.82 -3.82 0.93
C ILE A 68 -1.88 -3.13 2.29
N TRP A 69 -2.70 -2.08 2.42
CA TRP A 69 -2.94 -1.42 3.70
C TRP A 69 -3.44 -2.40 4.76
N ASP A 70 -4.49 -3.17 4.44
CA ASP A 70 -5.10 -4.14 5.36
C ASP A 70 -4.09 -5.24 5.76
N LEU A 71 -3.26 -5.69 4.81
CA LEU A 71 -2.21 -6.67 5.06
C LEU A 71 -1.10 -6.12 5.97
N MET A 72 -0.69 -4.87 5.80
CA MET A 72 0.30 -4.20 6.65
C MET A 72 -0.24 -4.04 8.07
N GLN A 73 -1.50 -3.61 8.21
CA GLN A 73 -2.19 -3.50 9.50
C GLN A 73 -2.29 -4.85 10.21
N ALA A 74 -2.72 -5.90 9.51
CA ALA A 74 -2.83 -7.25 10.07
C ALA A 74 -1.48 -7.81 10.56
N ARG A 75 -0.37 -7.30 10.03
CA ARG A 75 1.00 -7.71 10.39
C ARG A 75 1.71 -6.73 11.32
N ASN A 76 1.00 -5.72 11.82
CA ASN A 76 1.58 -4.64 12.64
C ASN A 76 2.78 -3.94 11.98
N VAL A 77 2.78 -3.84 10.66
CA VAL A 77 3.82 -3.16 9.88
C VAL A 77 3.37 -1.73 9.60
N VAL A 78 4.09 -0.76 10.14
CA VAL A 78 3.81 0.66 9.89
C VAL A 78 4.37 1.06 8.52
N PRO A 79 3.55 1.56 7.57
CA PRO A 79 4.06 2.03 6.29
C PRO A 79 4.86 3.33 6.42
N SER A 80 5.66 3.65 5.39
CA SER A 80 6.38 4.90 5.32
C SER A 80 5.44 6.11 5.24
N LEU A 81 5.91 7.27 5.72
CA LEU A 81 5.15 8.52 5.65
C LEU A 81 4.68 8.82 4.22
N ALA A 82 5.57 8.71 3.24
CA ALA A 82 5.27 8.98 1.83
C ALA A 82 4.14 8.07 1.30
N ALA A 83 4.13 6.78 1.65
CA ALA A 83 3.09 5.86 1.20
C ALA A 83 1.73 6.19 1.83
N VAL A 84 1.70 6.52 3.12
CA VAL A 84 0.47 6.92 3.82
C VAL A 84 -0.06 8.27 3.29
N GLU A 85 0.82 9.24 3.00
CA GLU A 85 0.45 10.52 2.41
C GLU A 85 -0.15 10.37 1.01
N ALA A 86 0.51 9.60 0.14
CA ALA A 86 0.00 9.32 -1.19
C ALA A 86 -1.41 8.73 -1.12
N TYR A 87 -1.62 7.73 -0.25
CA TYR A 87 -2.91 7.08 -0.11
C TYR A 87 -3.98 8.01 0.50
N TYR A 88 -3.65 8.79 1.52
CA TYR A 88 -4.54 9.81 2.08
C TYR A 88 -5.01 10.80 1.00
N ASN A 89 -4.09 11.36 0.23
CA ASN A 89 -4.41 12.30 -0.85
C ASN A 89 -5.31 11.62 -1.90
N SER A 90 -5.00 10.37 -2.23
CA SER A 90 -5.77 9.57 -3.19
C SER A 90 -7.23 9.37 -2.76
N LEU A 91 -7.50 9.17 -1.47
CA LEU A 91 -8.84 9.06 -0.92
C LEU A 91 -9.57 10.41 -0.92
N LYS A 92 -8.86 11.49 -0.58
CA LYS A 92 -9.42 12.86 -0.58
C LYS A 92 -9.77 13.36 -1.97
N GLU A 93 -8.95 13.09 -2.98
CA GLU A 93 -9.23 13.44 -4.38
C GLU A 93 -10.50 12.80 -4.93
N ARG A 94 -10.92 11.66 -4.36
CA ARG A 94 -12.14 10.95 -4.74
C ARG A 94 -13.36 11.34 -3.91
N GLU A 95 -13.24 12.42 -3.12
CA GLU A 95 -14.32 12.92 -2.27
C GLU A 95 -14.84 11.85 -1.30
N THR A 96 -13.95 10.95 -0.83
CA THR A 96 -14.30 9.94 0.17
C THR A 96 -14.90 10.64 1.39
N PRO A 97 -16.08 10.21 1.89
CA PRO A 97 -16.74 10.83 3.04
C PRO A 97 -15.82 10.96 4.25
N GLU A 98 -15.93 12.07 5.00
CA GLU A 98 -15.05 12.33 6.14
C GLU A 98 -15.24 11.34 7.31
N ASP A 99 -16.42 10.75 7.40
CA ASP A 99 -16.77 9.71 8.36
C ASP A 99 -16.37 8.30 7.92
N ASP A 100 -15.78 8.14 6.73
CA ASP A 100 -15.28 6.86 6.26
C ASP A 100 -14.24 6.29 7.26
N PRO A 101 -14.47 5.08 7.79
CA PRO A 101 -13.59 4.50 8.80
C PRO A 101 -12.14 4.36 8.33
N ARG A 102 -11.91 4.09 7.04
CA ARG A 102 -10.56 3.97 6.49
C ARG A 102 -9.89 5.33 6.43
N LEU A 103 -10.58 6.36 5.96
CA LEU A 103 -10.05 7.73 5.94
C LEU A 103 -9.65 8.20 7.35
N GLN A 104 -10.46 7.90 8.37
CA GLN A 104 -10.14 8.23 9.76
C GLN A 104 -8.86 7.53 10.25
N ILE A 105 -8.74 6.23 10.00
CA ILE A 105 -7.57 5.45 10.42
C ILE A 105 -6.31 5.94 9.70
N ILE A 106 -6.39 6.21 8.39
CA ILE A 106 -5.29 6.76 7.59
C ILE A 106 -4.87 8.13 8.11
N THR A 107 -5.83 9.03 8.35
CA THR A 107 -5.58 10.37 8.88
C THR A 107 -4.84 10.31 10.21
N ARG A 108 -5.29 9.46 11.14
CA ARG A 108 -4.62 9.24 12.42
C ARG A 108 -3.19 8.71 12.24
N THR A 109 -3.01 7.74 11.35
CA THR A 109 -1.69 7.15 11.08
C THR A 109 -0.74 8.18 10.51
N LEU A 110 -1.21 8.99 9.56
CA LEU A 110 -0.47 10.07 8.94
C LEU A 110 -0.01 11.11 9.97
N ASN A 111 -0.93 11.58 10.83
CA ASN A 111 -0.60 12.55 11.87
C ASN A 111 0.47 12.02 12.83
N ASN A 112 0.35 10.76 13.26
CA ASN A 112 1.35 10.12 14.12
C ASN A 112 2.73 10.04 13.45
N LEU A 113 2.78 9.71 12.15
CA LEU A 113 4.03 9.65 11.39
C LEU A 113 4.66 11.03 11.24
N ARG A 114 3.87 12.06 10.92
CA ARG A 114 4.33 13.46 10.83
C ARG A 114 4.90 13.96 12.15
N SER A 115 4.22 13.70 13.28
CA SER A 115 4.72 14.08 14.60
C SER A 115 6.07 13.43 14.91
N ARG A 116 6.24 12.13 14.61
CA ARG A 116 7.51 11.42 14.80
C ARG A 116 8.61 11.98 13.91
N PHE A 117 8.29 12.30 12.66
CA PHE A 117 9.25 12.89 11.72
C PHE A 117 9.68 14.29 12.16
N ALA A 118 8.74 15.12 12.62
CA ALA A 118 9.03 16.46 13.14
C ALA A 118 9.92 16.42 14.40
N ILE A 119 9.66 15.50 15.33
CA ILE A 119 10.51 15.28 16.50
C ILE A 119 11.93 14.84 16.10
N GLY A 120 12.06 13.99 15.08
CA GLY A 120 13.35 13.53 14.56
C GLY A 120 14.19 14.62 13.88
N LEU A 121 13.56 15.67 13.33
CA LEU A 121 14.24 16.81 12.71
C LEU A 121 14.53 17.96 13.68
N GLY A 122 13.75 18.11 14.76
CA GLY A 122 13.94 19.15 15.78
C GLY A 122 14.93 18.77 16.90
N GLY A 123 15.48 17.55 16.87
CA GLY A 123 16.42 17.03 17.88
C GLY A 123 17.89 17.09 17.49
N ARG A 124 18.29 18.01 16.60
CA ARG A 124 19.68 18.24 16.21
C ARG A 124 20.10 19.68 16.45
#